data_AF-A0ABD6CFW6-F1
#
_entry.id   AF-A0ABD6CFW6-F1
#
_cell.length_a   1.000
_cell.length_b   1.000
_cell.length_c   1.000
_cell.angle_alpha   90.00
_cell.angle_beta   90.00
_cell.angle_gamma   90.00
#
_symmetry.space_group_name_H-M   'P 1'
#
loop_
_entity.id
_entity.type
_entity.pdbx_description
1 polymer ?
#
loop_
_entity_poly.entity_id
_entity_poly.type
_entity_poly.pdbx_seq_one_letter_code
_entity_poly.pdbx_strand_id
1 'polypeptide(L)'
;MQTHPAIAGNVTNLDNCERPAMHFDQFLGAVQNRAQLDSSGPALRATRITLTTLSERIQPDEADDMAAQLPMEIDRFVSEVDTVESFSFDEFVDRLLERGGYDDDERADAVFHAQAVMAVVSEAVDENELQQVRDQLAEKQGWDELFEVAEHEEGLSPGEG
;
A
#
# COMPACT_ATOMS: atom_id res chain seq x y z
N MET A 1 -38.85 40.87 -24.79
CA MET A 1 -38.01 40.06 -25.70
C MET A 1 -36.66 39.87 -25.04
N GLN A 2 -36.33 38.62 -24.72
CA GLN A 2 -35.00 38.02 -24.63
C GLN A 2 -35.27 36.61 -24.11
N THR A 3 -35.65 35.75 -25.05
CA THR A 3 -35.57 34.31 -24.92
C THR A 3 -34.09 33.93 -24.90
N HIS A 4 -33.64 33.16 -23.91
CA HIS A 4 -32.49 32.27 -24.07
C HIS A 4 -32.86 30.87 -23.53
N PRO A 5 -32.37 29.80 -24.17
CA PRO A 5 -32.90 28.45 -24.05
C PRO A 5 -32.04 27.53 -23.15
N ALA A 6 -32.54 26.30 -23.01
CA ALA A 6 -32.08 25.20 -22.17
C ALA A 6 -30.69 24.63 -22.47
N ILE A 7 -30.08 24.02 -21.44
CA ILE A 7 -29.08 22.94 -21.50
C ILE A 7 -29.21 22.19 -20.15
N ALA A 8 -29.93 21.08 -20.07
CA ALA A 8 -29.53 19.70 -20.40
C ALA A 8 -28.35 19.17 -19.58
N GLY A 9 -28.68 18.32 -18.59
CA GLY A 9 -27.89 17.16 -18.15
C GLY A 9 -26.55 17.41 -17.46
N ASN A 10 -26.49 17.09 -16.16
CA ASN A 10 -25.68 15.94 -15.76
C ASN A 10 -26.18 15.39 -14.42
N VAL A 11 -26.69 14.17 -14.45
CA VAL A 11 -26.93 13.32 -13.27
C VAL A 11 -25.70 12.46 -13.10
N THR A 12 -24.73 12.88 -12.30
CA THR A 12 -23.73 11.96 -11.72
C THR A 12 -23.12 12.59 -10.47
N ASN A 13 -23.58 12.10 -9.31
CA ASN A 13 -22.77 11.67 -8.17
C ASN A 13 -23.65 11.67 -6.93
N LEU A 14 -24.47 10.63 -6.83
CA LEU A 14 -24.84 10.07 -5.53
C LEU A 14 -23.93 8.84 -5.38
N ASP A 15 -23.40 8.65 -4.18
CA ASP A 15 -22.55 7.52 -3.73
C ASP A 15 -21.03 7.69 -3.80
N ASN A 16 -20.48 8.73 -3.16
CA ASN A 16 -19.10 8.67 -2.64
C ASN A 16 -19.06 9.28 -1.23
N CYS A 17 -19.30 8.45 -0.21
CA CYS A 17 -19.16 8.84 1.19
C CYS A 17 -17.75 9.38 1.44
N GLU A 18 -17.69 10.64 1.86
CA GLU A 18 -16.53 11.53 1.76
C GLU A 18 -15.41 11.21 2.78
N ARG A 19 -14.61 10.16 2.55
CA ARG A 19 -13.18 10.25 2.90
C ARG A 19 -12.47 10.84 1.68
N PRO A 20 -11.75 11.96 1.79
CA PRO A 20 -10.92 12.43 0.69
C PRO A 20 -9.88 11.35 0.39
N ALA A 21 -9.89 10.83 -0.84
CA ALA A 21 -8.90 9.86 -1.29
C ALA A 21 -7.49 10.40 -1.01
N MET A 22 -6.62 9.55 -0.47
CA MET A 22 -5.25 9.93 -0.16
C MET A 22 -4.54 10.38 -1.45
N HIS A 23 -3.81 11.50 -1.40
CA HIS A 23 -3.02 11.96 -2.54
C HIS A 23 -1.65 11.27 -2.59
N PHE A 24 -1.05 11.15 -3.78
CA PHE A 24 0.24 10.52 -3.98
C PHE A 24 1.35 11.08 -3.07
N ASP A 25 1.49 12.40 -2.99
CA ASP A 25 2.52 13.04 -2.15
C ASP A 25 2.29 12.75 -0.66
N GLN A 26 1.03 12.66 -0.24
CA GLN A 26 0.66 12.30 1.13
C GLN A 26 1.00 10.84 1.42
N PHE A 27 0.68 9.94 0.48
CA PHE A 27 1.00 8.52 0.57
C PHE A 27 2.52 8.31 0.70
N LEU A 28 3.31 8.87 -0.22
CA LEU A 28 4.76 8.73 -0.17
C LEU A 28 5.38 9.40 1.06
N GLY A 29 4.87 10.55 1.50
CA GLY A 29 5.33 11.20 2.73
C GLY A 29 5.06 10.34 3.96
N ALA A 30 3.90 9.69 4.02
CA ALA A 30 3.54 8.76 5.09
C ALA A 30 4.43 7.51 5.07
N VAL A 31 4.70 6.94 3.90
CA VAL A 31 5.59 5.78 3.74
C VAL A 31 7.01 6.17 4.16
N GLN A 32 7.52 7.29 3.67
CA GLN A 32 8.85 7.78 3.99
C GLN A 32 9.03 7.94 5.50
N ASN A 33 8.06 8.54 6.18
CA ASN A 33 8.13 8.76 7.63
C ASN A 33 8.12 7.43 8.40
N ARG A 34 7.21 6.51 8.07
CA ARG A 34 7.10 5.22 8.76
C ARG A 34 8.28 4.30 8.51
N ALA A 35 8.78 4.28 7.27
CA ALA A 35 9.95 3.51 6.88
C ALA A 35 11.28 4.18 7.25
N GLN A 36 11.25 5.37 7.89
CA GLN A 36 12.45 6.13 8.29
C GLN A 36 13.44 6.38 7.13
N LEU A 37 12.91 6.66 5.94
CA LEU A 37 13.70 6.81 4.72
C LEU A 37 14.16 8.24 4.50
N ASP A 38 15.38 8.39 3.99
CA ASP A 38 16.03 9.69 3.78
C ASP A 38 15.30 10.59 2.76
N SER A 39 14.54 9.99 1.84
CA SER A 39 13.82 10.75 0.81
C SER A 39 12.65 9.95 0.21
N SER A 40 11.83 10.64 -0.59
CA SER A 40 10.69 10.04 -1.28
C SER A 40 11.08 9.04 -2.37
N GLY A 41 12.34 9.06 -2.85
CA GLY A 41 12.84 8.12 -3.85
C GLY A 41 12.90 6.67 -3.33
N PRO A 42 13.60 6.40 -2.22
CA PRO A 42 13.54 5.13 -1.50
C PRO A 42 12.12 4.74 -1.09
N ALA A 43 11.27 5.70 -0.67
CA ALA A 43 9.89 5.41 -0.30
C ALA A 43 9.09 4.87 -1.49
N LEU A 44 9.16 5.53 -2.64
CA LEU A 44 8.52 5.07 -3.88
C LEU A 44 9.07 3.71 -4.33
N ARG A 45 10.38 3.49 -4.17
CA ARG A 45 11.01 2.19 -4.49
C ARG A 45 10.42 1.09 -3.61
N ALA A 46 10.39 1.29 -2.29
CA ALA A 46 9.81 0.34 -1.34
C ALA A 46 8.35 0.07 -1.68
N THR A 47 7.53 1.12 -1.85
CA THR A 47 6.12 0.99 -2.26
C THR A 47 5.95 0.14 -3.51
N ARG A 48 6.69 0.45 -4.58
CA ARG A 48 6.60 -0.30 -5.84
C ARG A 48 6.94 -1.77 -5.64
N ILE A 49 8.05 -2.06 -4.97
CA ILE A 49 8.51 -3.44 -4.79
C ILE A 49 7.51 -4.23 -3.95
N THR A 50 7.07 -3.67 -2.83
CA THR A 50 6.11 -4.31 -1.93
C THR A 50 4.79 -4.58 -2.64
N LEU A 51 4.20 -3.57 -3.28
CA LEU A 51 2.88 -3.72 -3.91
C LEU A 51 2.89 -4.63 -5.13
N THR A 52 3.92 -4.55 -5.98
CA THR A 52 4.06 -5.47 -7.12
C THR A 52 4.35 -6.91 -6.69
N THR A 53 5.07 -7.10 -5.58
CA THR A 53 5.28 -8.46 -5.06
C THR A 53 4.03 -8.98 -4.37
N LEU A 54 3.26 -8.11 -3.70
CA LEU A 54 1.99 -8.47 -3.08
C LEU A 54 0.95 -8.87 -4.12
N SER A 55 0.80 -8.11 -5.22
CA SER A 55 -0.15 -8.40 -6.29
C SER A 55 0.14 -9.72 -7.00
N GLU A 56 1.40 -10.15 -7.07
CA GLU A 56 1.76 -11.48 -7.55
C GLU A 56 1.25 -12.62 -6.65
N ARG A 57 0.87 -12.33 -5.40
CA ARG A 57 0.41 -13.33 -4.42
C ARG A 57 -1.11 -13.41 -4.30
N ILE A 58 -1.76 -12.25 -4.38
CA ILE A 58 -3.21 -12.13 -4.19
C ILE A 58 -3.93 -12.37 -5.51
N GLN A 59 -5.24 -12.55 -5.42
CA GLN A 59 -6.05 -12.79 -6.60
C GLN A 59 -6.32 -11.47 -7.32
N PRO A 60 -6.52 -11.47 -8.66
CA PRO A 60 -6.54 -10.24 -9.44
C PRO A 60 -7.72 -9.32 -9.07
N ASP A 61 -8.86 -9.92 -8.70
CA ASP A 61 -10.04 -9.17 -8.29
C ASP A 61 -9.76 -8.38 -6.99
N GLU A 62 -9.14 -9.02 -5.99
CA GLU A 62 -8.73 -8.38 -4.73
C GLU A 62 -7.61 -7.33 -4.93
N ALA A 63 -6.73 -7.56 -5.90
CA ALA A 63 -5.72 -6.61 -6.31
C ALA A 63 -6.36 -5.35 -6.92
N ASP A 64 -7.33 -5.52 -7.81
CA ASP A 64 -8.06 -4.43 -8.46
C ASP A 64 -8.90 -3.62 -7.47
N ASP A 65 -9.58 -4.30 -6.53
CA ASP A 65 -10.36 -3.64 -5.48
C ASP A 65 -9.49 -2.79 -4.56
N MET A 66 -8.29 -3.28 -4.19
CA MET A 66 -7.30 -2.48 -3.46
C MET A 66 -6.79 -1.31 -4.31
N ALA A 67 -6.46 -1.55 -5.57
CA ALA A 67 -5.93 -0.55 -6.49
C ALA A 67 -6.90 0.61 -6.69
N ALA A 68 -8.21 0.33 -6.75
CA ALA A 68 -9.27 1.33 -6.94
C ALA A 68 -9.33 2.40 -5.83
N GLN A 69 -8.76 2.11 -4.65
CA GLN A 69 -8.73 3.02 -3.51
C GLN A 69 -7.38 3.73 -3.33
N LEU A 70 -6.35 3.32 -4.09
CA LEU A 70 -5.02 3.90 -4.03
C LEU A 70 -4.90 5.14 -4.94
N PRO A 71 -3.92 6.02 -4.69
CA PRO A 71 -3.58 7.07 -5.64
C PRO A 71 -3.23 6.48 -7.01
N MET A 72 -3.58 7.18 -8.09
CA MET A 72 -3.39 6.72 -9.48
C MET A 72 -1.93 6.33 -9.81
N GLU A 73 -0.96 6.97 -9.18
CA GLU A 73 0.45 6.65 -9.41
C GLU A 73 0.89 5.36 -8.69
N ILE A 74 0.12 4.93 -7.69
CA ILE A 74 0.37 3.74 -6.87
C ILE A 74 -0.47 2.56 -7.35
N ASP A 75 -1.71 2.80 -7.82
CA ASP A 75 -2.67 1.76 -8.25
C ASP A 75 -2.04 0.76 -9.23
N ARG A 76 -1.25 1.27 -10.17
CA ARG A 76 -0.58 0.54 -11.24
C ARG A 76 0.41 -0.50 -10.75
N PHE A 77 0.96 -0.34 -9.54
CA PHE A 77 1.87 -1.33 -8.97
C PHE A 77 1.12 -2.59 -8.51
N VAL A 78 -0.19 -2.48 -8.34
CA VAL A 78 -1.09 -3.56 -7.95
C VAL A 78 -1.83 -4.09 -9.19
N SER A 79 -2.44 -3.21 -9.99
CA SER A 79 -3.33 -3.58 -11.10
C SER A 79 -2.63 -3.98 -12.41
N GLU A 80 -1.38 -3.57 -12.66
CA GLU A 80 -0.65 -3.96 -13.89
C GLU A 80 -0.04 -5.38 -13.80
N VAL A 81 -0.37 -6.16 -12.76
CA VAL A 81 0.21 -7.49 -12.51
C VAL A 81 -0.78 -8.59 -12.87
N ASP A 82 -0.54 -9.25 -14.01
CA ASP A 82 -1.40 -10.31 -14.54
C ASP A 82 -1.03 -11.73 -14.04
N THR A 83 -0.12 -11.84 -13.08
CA THR A 83 0.43 -13.13 -12.63
C THR A 83 0.03 -13.41 -11.20
N VAL A 84 -0.51 -14.61 -10.95
CA VAL A 84 -0.82 -15.09 -9.59
C VAL A 84 0.02 -16.32 -9.29
N GLU A 85 0.85 -16.22 -8.26
CA GLU A 85 1.72 -17.26 -7.76
C GLU A 85 1.48 -17.52 -6.28
N SER A 86 1.52 -18.78 -5.88
CA SER A 86 1.48 -19.13 -4.46
C SER A 86 2.89 -19.23 -3.90
N PHE A 87 3.26 -18.34 -2.99
CA PHE A 87 4.58 -18.37 -2.31
C PHE A 87 4.43 -18.07 -0.81
N SER A 88 5.45 -18.43 -0.02
CA SER A 88 5.50 -18.19 1.44
C SER A 88 5.88 -16.75 1.78
N PHE A 89 5.77 -16.37 3.06
CA PHE A 89 6.28 -15.08 3.52
C PHE A 89 7.80 -14.97 3.37
N ASP A 90 8.57 -16.02 3.64
CA ASP A 90 10.02 -16.00 3.38
C ASP A 90 10.36 -15.75 1.90
N GLU A 91 9.63 -16.38 0.98
CA GLU A 91 9.79 -16.16 -0.46
C GLU A 91 9.36 -14.75 -0.88
N PHE A 92 8.37 -14.16 -0.19
CA PHE A 92 8.01 -12.75 -0.36
C PHE A 92 9.20 -11.85 0.01
N VAL A 93 9.81 -12.07 1.16
CA VAL A 93 10.97 -11.29 1.62
C VAL A 93 12.18 -11.46 0.70
N ASP A 94 12.46 -12.69 0.25
CA ASP A 94 13.56 -12.94 -0.69
C ASP A 94 13.34 -12.17 -2.01
N ARG A 95 12.09 -12.06 -2.49
CA ARG A 95 11.74 -11.22 -3.65
C ARG A 95 11.89 -9.72 -3.37
N LEU A 96 11.58 -9.26 -2.16
CA LEU A 96 11.82 -7.87 -1.76
C LEU A 96 13.31 -7.54 -1.80
N LEU A 97 14.15 -8.44 -1.26
CA LEU A 97 15.61 -8.31 -1.25
C LEU A 97 16.16 -8.20 -2.67
N GLU A 98 15.82 -9.17 -3.52
CA GLU A 98 16.27 -9.23 -4.92
C GLU A 98 15.84 -7.99 -5.72
N ARG A 99 14.57 -7.58 -5.62
CA ARG A 99 14.03 -6.43 -6.37
C ARG A 99 14.48 -5.09 -5.82
N GLY A 100 14.75 -5.01 -4.52
CA GLY A 100 15.23 -3.80 -3.83
C GLY A 100 16.72 -3.55 -4.02
N GLY A 101 17.46 -4.60 -4.37
CA GLY A 101 18.92 -4.58 -4.36
C GLY A 101 19.46 -4.48 -2.94
N TYR A 102 18.76 -5.10 -1.99
CA TYR A 102 19.23 -5.27 -0.61
C TYR A 102 20.21 -6.44 -0.55
N ASP A 103 21.16 -6.37 0.38
CA ASP A 103 21.98 -7.50 0.78
C ASP A 103 21.20 -8.42 1.75
N ASP A 104 21.64 -9.68 1.89
CA ASP A 104 20.98 -10.66 2.78
C ASP A 104 20.91 -10.18 4.25
N ASP A 105 21.91 -9.40 4.67
CA ASP A 105 21.99 -8.82 6.02
C ASP A 105 20.93 -7.71 6.26
N GLU A 106 20.27 -7.21 5.20
CA GLU A 106 19.24 -6.16 5.23
C GLU A 106 17.81 -6.75 5.19
N ARG A 107 17.64 -8.06 5.42
CA ARG A 107 16.32 -8.74 5.49
C ARG A 107 15.33 -8.03 6.41
N ALA A 108 15.79 -7.63 7.59
CA ALA A 108 14.94 -6.94 8.57
C ALA A 108 14.45 -5.59 8.04
N ASP A 109 15.32 -4.84 7.36
CA ASP A 109 14.98 -3.55 6.77
C ASP A 109 13.97 -3.71 5.63
N ALA A 110 14.13 -4.74 4.79
CA ALA A 110 13.18 -5.06 3.73
C ALA A 110 11.78 -5.38 4.28
N VAL A 111 11.69 -6.19 5.34
CA VAL A 111 10.43 -6.48 6.03
C VAL A 111 9.84 -5.22 6.63
N PHE A 112 10.65 -4.44 7.35
CA PHE A 112 10.22 -3.20 7.99
C PHE A 112 9.66 -2.19 6.97
N HIS A 113 10.33 -2.01 5.82
CA HIS A 113 9.83 -1.17 4.74
C HIS A 113 8.50 -1.67 4.17
N ALA A 114 8.32 -2.99 4.03
CA ALA A 114 7.07 -3.57 3.57
C ALA A 114 5.92 -3.38 4.58
N GLN A 115 6.18 -3.59 5.87
CA GLN A 115 5.23 -3.30 6.95
C GLN A 115 4.82 -1.81 6.94
N ALA A 116 5.79 -0.90 6.80
CA ALA A 116 5.53 0.53 6.71
C ALA A 116 4.63 0.87 5.51
N VAL A 117 4.87 0.26 4.33
CA VAL A 117 4.00 0.42 3.15
C VAL A 117 2.59 -0.10 3.45
N MET A 118 2.45 -1.29 4.01
CA MET A 118 1.13 -1.88 4.32
C MET A 118 0.37 -1.08 5.38
N ALA A 119 1.07 -0.44 6.32
CA ALA A 119 0.49 0.48 7.29
C ALA A 119 -0.01 1.79 6.66
N VAL A 120 0.54 2.24 5.53
CA VAL A 120 -0.02 3.38 4.78
C VAL A 120 -1.18 2.92 3.89
N VAL A 121 -1.06 1.74 3.27
CA VAL A 121 -2.16 1.15 2.50
C VAL A 121 -3.41 1.03 3.36
N SER A 122 -3.28 0.57 4.62
CA SER A 122 -4.42 0.47 5.54
C SER A 122 -5.10 1.81 5.90
N GLU A 123 -4.42 2.93 5.70
CA GLU A 123 -5.01 4.27 5.86
C GLU A 123 -5.69 4.76 4.59
N ALA A 124 -5.19 4.33 3.43
CA ALA A 124 -5.69 4.68 2.11
C ALA A 124 -6.90 3.84 1.69
N VAL A 125 -6.94 2.56 2.08
CA VAL A 125 -8.00 1.62 1.73
C VAL A 125 -8.95 1.37 2.90
N ASP A 126 -10.18 0.99 2.58
CA ASP A 126 -11.17 0.58 3.56
C ASP A 126 -10.77 -0.73 4.26
N GLU A 127 -11.15 -0.85 5.53
CA GLU A 127 -10.80 -2.00 6.37
C GLU A 127 -11.28 -3.33 5.78
N ASN A 128 -12.42 -3.33 5.08
CA ASN A 128 -12.96 -4.53 4.44
C ASN A 128 -12.04 -5.05 3.32
N GLU A 129 -11.55 -4.16 2.46
CA GLU A 129 -10.66 -4.56 1.35
C GLU A 129 -9.32 -5.08 1.88
N LEU A 130 -8.77 -4.40 2.90
CA LEU A 130 -7.56 -4.88 3.56
C LEU A 130 -7.77 -6.24 4.25
N GLN A 131 -8.94 -6.47 4.84
CA GLN A 131 -9.24 -7.73 5.50
C GLN A 131 -9.36 -8.89 4.51
N GLN A 132 -9.94 -8.68 3.32
CA GLN A 132 -9.98 -9.71 2.27
C GLN A 132 -8.57 -10.14 1.85
N VAL A 133 -7.67 -9.18 1.67
CA VAL A 133 -6.26 -9.44 1.35
C VAL A 133 -5.57 -10.20 2.49
N ARG A 134 -5.81 -9.80 3.75
CA ARG A 134 -5.27 -10.50 4.93
C ARG A 134 -5.73 -11.96 5.01
N ASP A 135 -7.02 -12.20 4.82
CA ASP A 135 -7.61 -13.53 4.88
C ASP A 135 -7.01 -14.44 3.80
N GLN A 136 -6.77 -13.91 2.60
CA GLN A 136 -6.13 -14.64 1.51
C GLN A 136 -4.65 -14.97 1.81
N LEU A 137 -3.92 -14.06 2.45
CA LEU A 137 -2.51 -14.31 2.80
C LEU A 137 -2.36 -15.32 3.96
N ALA A 138 -3.25 -15.25 4.95
CA ALA A 138 -3.27 -16.12 6.13
C ALA A 138 -3.50 -17.62 5.82
N GLU A 139 -3.85 -17.96 4.57
CA GLU A 139 -3.84 -19.34 4.08
C GLU A 139 -2.48 -20.04 4.27
N LYS A 140 -1.39 -19.26 4.31
CA LYS A 140 -0.03 -19.74 4.63
C LYS A 140 0.48 -19.09 5.91
N GLN A 141 1.36 -19.80 6.61
CA GLN A 141 1.98 -19.31 7.85
C GLN A 141 2.95 -18.15 7.59
N GLY A 142 3.07 -17.22 8.54
CA GLY A 142 4.08 -16.16 8.57
C GLY A 142 3.63 -14.80 8.01
N TRP A 143 2.47 -14.71 7.36
CA TRP A 143 1.99 -13.46 6.78
C TRP A 143 1.48 -12.44 7.81
N ASP A 144 1.22 -12.86 9.04
CA ASP A 144 0.87 -11.94 10.14
C ASP A 144 1.97 -10.88 10.36
N GLU A 145 3.25 -11.27 10.17
CA GLU A 145 4.41 -10.39 10.30
C GLU A 145 4.32 -9.17 9.36
N LEU A 146 3.76 -9.31 8.16
CA LEU A 146 3.59 -8.19 7.22
C LEU A 146 2.64 -7.10 7.76
N PHE A 147 1.69 -7.49 8.61
CA PHE A 147 0.65 -6.64 9.17
C PHE A 147 0.90 -6.25 10.62
N GLU A 148 1.96 -6.76 11.23
CA GLU A 148 2.46 -6.19 12.47
C GLU A 148 2.74 -4.71 12.19
N VAL A 149 2.03 -3.86 12.93
CA VAL A 149 2.23 -2.42 12.83
C VAL A 149 3.72 -2.20 13.03
N ALA A 150 4.33 -1.43 12.14
CA ALA A 150 5.67 -0.89 12.34
C ALA A 150 5.64 0.09 13.53
N GLU A 151 5.33 -0.42 14.72
CA GLU A 151 5.59 0.20 16.01
C GLU A 151 7.09 0.08 16.20
N HIS A 152 7.85 0.90 15.48
CA HIS A 152 9.08 1.34 16.09
C HIS A 152 8.66 2.20 17.27
N GLU A 153 8.70 1.59 18.46
CA GLU A 153 8.86 2.36 19.68
C GLU A 153 10.02 3.32 19.40
N GLU A 154 9.72 4.60 19.20
CA GLU A 154 10.68 5.65 19.48
C GLU A 154 10.90 5.62 21.00
N GLY A 155 11.70 4.64 21.43
CA GLY A 155 12.41 4.65 22.69
C GLY A 155 13.49 5.72 22.66
N LEU A 156 13.11 6.97 22.45
CA LEU A 156 13.90 8.14 22.80
C LEU A 156 13.04 9.10 23.61
N SER A 157 13.16 8.94 24.93
CA SER A 157 12.82 9.97 25.90
C SER A 157 13.85 11.10 25.84
N PRO A 158 13.41 12.38 25.84
CA PRO A 158 14.18 13.42 26.50
C PRO A 158 13.30 14.26 27.43
N GLY A 159 13.43 14.00 28.73
CA GLY A 159 13.42 14.99 29.82
C GLY A 159 12.24 15.95 29.95
N GLU A 160 11.38 15.68 30.93
CA GLU A 160 10.71 16.73 31.72
C GLU A 160 10.78 16.37 33.21
N GLY A 161 11.42 17.23 34.02
CA GLY A 161 11.43 17.15 35.49
C GLY A 161 12.73 17.58 36.14
#